data_AF-A0A9E1DW25-F1
#
_entry.id   AF-A0A9E1DW25-F1
#
_cell.length_a   1.000
_cell.length_b   1.000
_cell.length_c   1.000
_cell.angle_alpha   90.00
_cell.angle_beta   90.00
_cell.angle_gamma   90.00
#
_symmetry.space_group_name_H-M   'P 1'
#
loop_
_entity.id
_entity.type
_entity.pdbx_description
1 polymer ?
#
loop_
_entity_poly.entity_id
_entity_poly.type
_entity_poly.pdbx_seq_one_letter_code
_entity_poly.pdbx_strand_id
1 'polypeptide(L)' 'EQRNPEVFWEAHRVGTREEYLHMEQLTNLKSLPPHGFKVAVFPLKITGGSAAPVRAVAIMEDESAS' A
#
# COMPACT_ATOMS: atom_id res chain seq x y z
N GLU A 1 -4.58 19.74 -13.95
CA GLU A 1 -4.88 19.21 -12.60
C GLU A 1 -5.30 20.38 -11.72
N GLN A 2 -6.53 20.40 -11.19
CA GLN A 2 -7.02 21.51 -10.36
C GLN A 2 -6.69 21.22 -8.89
N ARG A 3 -5.84 22.05 -8.28
CA ARG A 3 -5.50 21.97 -6.86
C ARG A 3 -6.61 22.63 -6.04
N ASN A 4 -7.61 21.84 -5.65
CA ASN A 4 -8.64 22.30 -4.72
C ASN A 4 -8.09 22.14 -3.27
N PRO A 5 -7.83 23.23 -2.52
CA PRO A 5 -7.30 23.16 -1.16
C PRO A 5 -8.25 22.50 -0.16
N GLU A 6 -9.55 22.41 -0.47
CA GLU A 6 -10.56 21.75 0.36
C GLU A 6 -10.43 20.21 0.35
N VAL A 7 -9.74 19.63 -0.63
CA VAL A 7 -9.53 18.17 -0.77
C VAL A 7 -8.09 17.78 -0.47
N PHE A 8 -7.52 18.39 0.57
CA PHE A 8 -6.17 18.10 1.06
C PHE A 8 -6.21 16.83 1.95
N TRP A 9 -5.41 15.80 1.62
CA TRP A 9 -5.25 14.56 2.40
C TRP A 9 -6.52 13.69 2.53
N GLU A 10 -7.48 13.82 1.62
CA GLU A 10 -8.71 13.00 1.65
C GLU A 10 -8.41 11.50 1.65
N ALA A 11 -7.35 11.06 0.97
CA ALA A 11 -6.89 9.66 1.01
C ALA A 11 -6.53 9.21 2.43
N HIS A 12 -5.89 10.06 3.25
CA HIS A 12 -5.55 9.75 4.64
C HIS A 12 -6.78 9.61 5.54
N ARG A 13 -7.88 10.29 5.19
CA ARG A 13 -9.14 10.29 5.93
C ARG A 13 -10.05 9.10 5.62
N VAL A 14 -9.78 8.34 4.55
CA VAL A 14 -10.57 7.15 4.19
C VAL A 14 -10.65 6.16 5.35
N GLY A 15 -9.57 6.03 6.13
CA GLY A 15 -9.48 5.15 7.30
C GLY A 15 -10.40 5.49 8.46
N THR A 16 -11.01 6.68 8.44
CA THR A 16 -12.05 7.03 9.41
C THR A 16 -13.40 6.40 9.06
N ARG A 17 -13.58 6.01 7.79
CA ARG A 17 -14.85 5.47 7.27
C ARG A 17 -14.79 3.97 7.02
N GLU A 18 -13.67 3.50 6.49
CA GLU A 18 -13.49 2.11 6.05
C GLU A 18 -12.09 1.61 6.37
N GLU A 19 -11.93 0.31 6.55
CA GLU A 19 -10.61 -0.31 6.67
C GLU A 19 -9.84 -0.18 5.36
N TYR A 20 -8.67 0.45 5.40
CA TYR A 20 -7.76 0.52 4.27
C TYR A 20 -6.31 0.56 4.74
N LEU A 21 -5.40 0.13 3.87
CA LEU A 21 -3.97 0.26 4.08
C LEU A 21 -3.45 1.45 3.29
N HIS A 22 -2.82 2.40 3.99
CA HIS A 22 -2.09 3.50 3.37
C HIS A 22 -0.61 3.13 3.32
N MET A 23 -0.03 3.08 2.11
CA MET A 23 1.40 2.82 1.91
C MET A 23 2.01 3.96 1.12
N GLU A 24 3.07 4.54 1.66
CA GLU A 24 3.80 5.64 1.04
C GLU A 24 5.19 5.16 0.62
N GLN A 25 5.82 5.87 -0.31
CA GLN A 25 7.20 5.63 -0.74
C GLN A 25 7.49 4.22 -1.29
N LEU A 26 6.49 3.56 -1.87
CA LEU A 26 6.71 2.29 -2.58
C LEU A 26 7.67 2.49 -3.76
N THR A 27 8.55 1.52 -3.96
CA THR A 27 9.51 1.51 -5.06
C THR A 27 9.29 0.27 -5.94
N ASN A 28 9.96 0.24 -7.09
CA ASN A 28 9.93 -0.89 -8.02
C ASN A 28 8.54 -1.25 -8.61
N LEU A 29 7.53 -0.38 -8.47
CA LEU A 29 6.18 -0.62 -9.02
C LEU A 29 6.17 -0.88 -10.53
N LYS A 30 7.13 -0.30 -11.27
CA LYS A 30 7.28 -0.51 -12.73
C LYS A 30 7.63 -1.95 -13.13
N SER A 31 8.11 -2.76 -12.18
CA SER A 31 8.43 -4.18 -12.43
C SER A 31 7.23 -5.11 -12.28
N LEU A 32 6.09 -4.60 -11.80
CA LEU A 32 4.89 -5.38 -11.55
C LEU A 32 3.94 -5.31 -12.76
N PRO A 33 3.21 -6.40 -13.07
CA PRO A 33 2.09 -6.31 -13.99
C PRO A 33 0.96 -5.45 -13.38
N PRO A 34 -0.01 -4.98 -14.19
CA PRO A 34 -1.13 -4.18 -13.67
C PRO A 34 -2.00 -4.91 -12.62
N HIS A 35 -2.07 -6.24 -12.69
CA HIS A 35 -2.83 -7.09 -11.77
C HIS A 35 -2.29 -8.53 -11.78
N GLY A 36 -2.82 -9.41 -10.93
CA GLY A 36 -2.48 -10.84 -10.92
C GLY A 36 -1.34 -11.23 -9.98
N PHE A 37 -0.99 -10.38 -9.02
CA PHE A 37 -0.01 -10.67 -7.98
C PHE A 37 -0.63 -10.42 -6.59
N LYS A 38 -0.06 -11.04 -5.57
CA LYS A 38 -0.43 -10.79 -4.17
C LYS A 38 0.54 -9.79 -3.57
N VAL A 39 0.06 -8.98 -2.63
CA VAL A 39 0.91 -8.07 -1.84
C VAL A 39 0.91 -8.55 -0.41
N ALA A 40 2.11 -8.68 0.17
CA ALA A 40 2.28 -8.90 1.59
C ALA A 40 3.08 -7.74 2.20
N VAL A 41 2.66 -7.32 3.40
CA VAL A 41 3.21 -6.15 4.08
C VAL A 41 3.51 -6.55 5.52
N PHE A 42 4.77 -6.40 5.93
CA PHE A 42 5.24 -6.79 7.27
C PHE A 42 5.64 -5.53 8.07
N PRO A 43 4.69 -4.89 8.78
CA PRO A 43 5.01 -3.73 9.63
C PRO A 43 5.77 -4.14 10.89
N LEU A 44 6.66 -3.27 11.35
CA LEU A 44 7.22 -3.42 12.70
C LEU A 44 6.10 -3.26 13.75
N LYS A 45 6.07 -4.15 14.74
CA LYS A 45 5.10 -4.10 15.84
C LYS A 45 5.53 -3.04 16.87
N ILE A 46 5.03 -1.82 16.70
CA ILE A 46 5.31 -0.69 17.59
C ILE A 46 4.13 -0.50 18.56
N THR A 47 4.38 -0.60 19.86
CA THR A 47 3.36 -0.39 20.90
C THR A 47 2.81 1.04 20.83
N GLY A 48 1.49 1.17 20.63
CA GLY A 48 0.82 2.48 20.50
C GLY A 48 1.09 3.21 19.18
N GLY A 49 1.77 2.56 18.22
CA GLY A 49 2.05 3.15 16.91
C GLY A 49 0.83 3.15 15.99
N SER A 50 0.61 4.27 15.28
CA SER A 50 -0.42 4.37 14.23
C SER A 50 0.07 3.92 12.85
N ALA A 51 1.39 3.82 12.66
CA ALA A 51 2.05 3.38 11.44
C ALA A 51 3.44 2.82 11.77
N ALA A 52 4.03 2.09 10.83
CA ALA A 52 5.38 1.54 10.96
C ALA A 52 6.04 1.41 9.59
N PRO A 53 7.39 1.45 9.51
CA PRO A 53 8.08 1.03 8.31
C PRO A 53 7.79 -0.44 8.03
N VAL A 54 7.75 -0.78 6.74
CA VAL A 54 7.39 -2.11 6.27
C VAL A 54 8.43 -2.67 5.33
N ARG A 55 8.54 -3.99 5.30
CA ARG A 55 9.03 -4.69 4.10
C ARG A 55 7.84 -5.06 3.24
N ALA A 56 7.53 -4.26 2.23
CA ALA A 56 6.50 -4.59 1.25
C ALA A 56 7.06 -5.54 0.20
N VAL A 57 6.33 -6.61 -0.12
CA VAL A 57 6.71 -7.58 -1.16
C VAL A 57 5.53 -7.89 -2.06
N ALA A 58 5.81 -8.05 -3.36
CA ALA A 58 4.88 -8.63 -4.33
C ALA A 58 5.21 -10.12 -4.47
N ILE A 59 4.19 -10.97 -4.41
CA ILE A 59 4.28 -12.41 -4.58
C ILE A 59 3.68 -12.74 -5.95
N MET A 60 4.54 -13.24 -6.84
CA MET A 60 4.19 -13.66 -8.18
C MET A 60 3.82 -15.14 -8.16
N GLU A 61 2.75 -15.52 -8.84
CA GLU A 61 2.46 -16.93 -9.09
C GLU A 61 3.33 -17.41 -10.25
N ASP A 62 3.95 -18.58 -10.10
CA ASP A 62 4.82 -19.15 -11.12
C ASP A 62 3.94 -19.96 -12.08
N GLU A 63 3.74 -19.47 -13.31
CA GLU A 63 2.95 -20.20 -14.32
C GLU A 63 3.62 -21.52 -14.76
N SER A 64 4.87 -21.77 -14.34
CA SER A 64 5.62 -23.00 -14.62
C SER A 64 5.23 -24.20 -13.74
N ALA A 65 4.36 -24.00 -12.74
CA ALA A 65 3.93 -25.05 -11.81
C ALA A 65 2.65 -25.82 -12.23
N SER A 66 2.21 -25.67 -13.49
CA SER A 66 1.12 -26.45 -14.09
C SER A 66 1.63 -27.65 -14.89
#